data_AF-A0A850MS39-F1
#
_entry.id   AF-A0A850MS39-F1
#
_cell.length_a   1.000
_cell.length_b   1.000
_cell.length_c   1.000
_cell.angle_alpha   90.00
_cell.angle_beta   90.00
_cell.angle_gamma   90.00
#
_symmetry.space_group_name_H-M   'P 1'
#
loop_
_entity.id
_entity.type
_entity.pdbx_description
1 polymer ?
#
loop_
_entity_poly.entity_id
_entity_poly.type
_entity_poly.pdbx_seq_one_letter_code
_entity_poly.pdbx_strand_id
1 'polypeptide(L)'
;MHIKISKTNFTLVLITGVLICLALFLPLDVLKYLSLEVVGGPPINGLSWMEGVDALGGALSMRILAVLGIVIVVLIIPVILKWKKIPVAKREVKNVEIIFFSASTIIFFTINFLIGYNWWDADAFLGMGPLFFHSIINLVILGFLPEIAKKLFKFNQEAFADSTENIRHIVPIMTVVAFGYGLISLFWHCCSFFEGKMFFFFFIIKLIQLWAMCSFFFKWGLPLFLNRTNEWTAYIIISVLFGFCYPWHTIGFAITFVMFGILLCYLTRKTNSFLPGLILL
;
A
#
# COMPACT_ATOMS: atom_id res chain seq x y z
N MET A 1 0.70 -28.21 -32.08
CA MET A 1 1.34 -28.04 -30.75
C MET A 1 0.24 -27.59 -29.77
N HIS A 2 -0.40 -28.53 -29.06
CA HIS A 2 -1.44 -28.18 -28.09
C HIS A 2 -0.77 -27.60 -26.84
N ILE A 3 -0.82 -26.28 -26.68
CA ILE A 3 -0.40 -25.61 -25.46
C ILE A 3 -1.35 -26.08 -24.35
N LYS A 4 -0.86 -26.95 -23.46
CA LYS A 4 -1.59 -27.40 -22.27
C LYS A 4 -1.65 -26.21 -21.30
N ILE A 5 -2.69 -25.40 -21.41
CA ILE A 5 -2.97 -24.32 -20.45
C ILE A 5 -3.33 -25.02 -19.13
N SER A 6 -2.49 -24.86 -18.10
CA SER A 6 -2.82 -25.38 -16.76
C SER A 6 -4.09 -24.69 -16.25
N LYS A 7 -4.90 -25.37 -15.43
CA LYS A 7 -6.15 -24.78 -14.86
C LYS A 7 -5.91 -23.40 -14.23
N THR A 8 -4.76 -23.21 -13.58
CA THR A 8 -4.32 -21.93 -12.99
C THR A 8 -4.10 -20.84 -14.03
N ASN A 9 -3.49 -21.18 -15.18
CA ASN A 9 -3.28 -20.23 -16.28
C ASN A 9 -4.62 -19.83 -16.93
N PHE A 10 -5.57 -20.77 -17.04
CA PHE A 10 -6.90 -20.48 -17.58
C PHE A 10 -7.69 -19.53 -16.68
N THR A 11 -7.70 -19.78 -15.36
CA THR A 11 -8.36 -18.88 -14.39
C THR A 11 -7.74 -17.49 -14.42
N LEU A 12 -6.42 -17.38 -14.52
CA LEU A 12 -5.73 -16.08 -14.58
C LEU A 12 -6.10 -15.31 -15.85
N VAL A 13 -6.12 -15.98 -17.01
CA VAL A 13 -6.56 -15.38 -18.28
C VAL A 13 -8.02 -14.96 -18.22
N LEU A 14 -8.90 -15.76 -17.61
CA LEU A 14 -10.31 -15.43 -17.44
C LEU A 14 -10.49 -14.19 -16.56
N ILE A 15 -9.83 -14.13 -15.40
CA ILE A 15 -9.85 -12.97 -14.50
C ILE A 15 -9.32 -11.73 -15.24
N THR A 16 -8.25 -11.88 -16.01
CA THR A 16 -7.67 -10.78 -16.81
C THR A 16 -8.66 -10.27 -17.85
N GLY A 17 -9.29 -11.18 -18.60
CA GLY A 17 -10.30 -10.81 -19.59
C GLY A 17 -11.49 -10.08 -18.95
N VAL A 18 -11.97 -10.57 -17.80
CA VAL A 18 -13.03 -9.91 -17.04
C VAL A 18 -12.60 -8.52 -16.56
N LEU A 19 -11.39 -8.37 -16.01
CA LEU A 19 -10.88 -7.07 -15.55
C LEU A 19 -10.68 -6.08 -16.71
N ILE A 20 -10.16 -6.54 -17.85
CA ILE A 20 -10.03 -5.72 -19.06
C ILE A 20 -11.41 -5.30 -19.56
N CYS A 21 -12.37 -6.22 -19.64
CA CYS A 21 -13.75 -5.90 -20.03
C CYS A 21 -14.38 -4.90 -19.05
N LEU A 22 -14.20 -5.09 -17.74
CA LEU A 22 -14.69 -4.13 -16.75
C LEU A 22 -14.04 -2.76 -16.95
N ALA A 23 -12.72 -2.67 -17.12
CA ALA A 23 -12.03 -1.41 -17.38
C ALA A 23 -12.48 -0.73 -18.69
N LEU A 24 -12.75 -1.51 -19.74
CA LEU A 24 -13.16 -1.00 -21.06
C LEU A 24 -14.63 -0.62 -21.14
N PHE A 25 -15.51 -1.32 -20.41
CA PHE A 25 -16.96 -1.21 -20.57
C PHE A 25 -17.69 -0.65 -19.35
N LEU A 26 -17.05 -0.48 -18.19
CA LEU A 26 -17.70 0.25 -17.09
C LEU A 26 -18.02 1.67 -17.54
N PRO A 27 -19.22 2.18 -17.28
CA PRO A 27 -19.54 3.59 -17.46
C PRO A 27 -18.58 4.48 -16.64
N LEU A 28 -18.14 5.59 -17.21
CA LEU A 28 -17.16 6.49 -16.57
C LEU A 28 -17.72 7.14 -15.30
N ASP A 29 -19.02 7.40 -15.28
CA ASP A 29 -19.79 7.82 -14.13
C ASP A 29 -19.72 6.80 -12.99
N VAL A 30 -19.78 5.50 -13.27
CA VAL A 30 -19.56 4.45 -12.25
C VAL A 30 -18.09 4.42 -11.81
N LEU A 31 -17.14 4.60 -12.72
CA LEU A 31 -15.72 4.73 -12.38
C LEU A 31 -15.43 5.98 -11.55
N LYS A 32 -16.18 7.07 -11.71
CA LYS A 32 -16.10 8.28 -10.88
C LYS A 32 -16.59 8.02 -9.45
N TYR A 33 -17.64 7.22 -9.26
CA TYR A 33 -18.09 6.81 -7.93
C TYR A 33 -17.15 5.78 -7.26
N LEU A 34 -16.45 4.98 -8.06
CA LEU A 34 -15.40 4.07 -7.59
C LEU A 34 -14.04 4.76 -7.44
N SER A 35 -13.82 5.88 -8.13
CA SER A 35 -12.67 6.74 -7.94
C SER A 35 -12.81 7.33 -6.55
N LEU A 36 -11.90 6.95 -5.67
CA LEU A 36 -11.96 7.20 -4.24
C LEU A 36 -11.79 8.71 -3.89
N GLU A 37 -11.86 9.61 -4.88
CA GLU A 37 -11.92 11.05 -4.68
C GLU A 37 -13.21 11.42 -3.94
N VAL A 38 -13.06 12.36 -3.01
CA VAL A 38 -14.12 12.84 -2.14
C VAL A 38 -15.36 13.19 -2.97
N VAL A 39 -16.42 12.39 -2.82
CA VAL A 39 -17.78 12.80 -3.17
C VAL A 39 -18.13 13.95 -2.22
N GLY A 40 -17.75 15.18 -2.59
CA GLY A 40 -18.08 16.38 -1.82
C GLY A 40 -17.09 17.55 -1.87
N GLY A 41 -15.91 17.41 -2.47
CA GLY A 41 -14.98 18.54 -2.61
C GLY A 41 -14.26 18.51 -3.95
N PRO A 42 -13.91 19.66 -4.54
CA PRO A 42 -13.00 19.66 -5.66
C PRO A 42 -11.67 19.01 -5.21
N PRO A 43 -10.99 18.23 -6.06
CA PRO A 43 -9.64 17.81 -5.77
C PRO A 43 -8.78 19.05 -5.54
N ILE A 44 -7.67 18.83 -4.84
CA ILE A 44 -6.64 19.83 -4.60
C ILE A 44 -6.38 20.59 -5.92
N ASN A 45 -6.73 21.88 -5.94
CA ASN A 45 -6.76 22.85 -7.06
C ASN A 45 -8.10 23.15 -7.76
N GLY A 46 -9.26 22.72 -7.26
CA GLY A 46 -10.55 23.27 -7.73
C GLY A 46 -11.13 22.67 -9.02
N LEU A 47 -10.48 21.68 -9.63
CA LEU A 47 -10.83 21.14 -10.96
C LEU A 47 -11.55 19.79 -10.86
N SER A 48 -12.63 19.52 -11.59
CA SER A 48 -13.38 18.26 -11.46
C SER A 48 -12.62 17.03 -12.01
N TRP A 49 -12.92 15.81 -11.50
CA TRP A 49 -12.41 14.52 -12.03
C TRP A 49 -12.42 14.41 -13.57
N MET A 50 -13.45 14.97 -14.20
CA MET A 50 -13.59 14.98 -15.66
C MET A 50 -12.51 15.80 -16.37
N GLU A 51 -12.03 16.88 -15.76
CA GLU A 51 -10.98 17.72 -16.34
C GLU A 51 -9.63 17.02 -16.34
N GLY A 52 -9.36 16.17 -15.33
CA GLY A 52 -8.19 15.27 -15.34
C GLY A 52 -8.29 14.20 -16.42
N VAL A 53 -9.49 13.64 -16.65
CA VAL A 53 -9.76 12.68 -17.73
C VAL A 53 -9.57 13.34 -19.11
N ASP A 54 -10.09 14.55 -19.30
CA ASP A 54 -10.01 15.28 -20.57
C ASP A 54 -8.56 15.71 -20.88
N ALA A 55 -7.81 16.16 -19.87
CA ALA A 55 -6.39 16.50 -20.01
C ALA A 55 -5.52 15.31 -20.47
N LEU A 56 -5.96 14.08 -20.20
CA LEU A 56 -5.29 12.85 -20.62
C LEU A 56 -5.65 12.35 -22.02
N GLY A 57 -6.38 13.17 -22.80
CA GLY A 57 -6.91 12.76 -24.10
C GLY A 57 -8.24 12.02 -23.98
N GLY A 58 -8.93 12.17 -22.85
CA GLY A 58 -10.27 11.66 -22.61
C GLY A 58 -10.32 10.23 -22.07
N ALA A 59 -11.56 9.73 -21.99
CA ALA A 59 -11.89 8.43 -21.42
C ALA A 59 -11.11 7.25 -22.02
N LEU A 60 -10.84 7.29 -23.33
CA LEU A 60 -10.18 6.19 -24.03
C LEU A 60 -8.74 6.01 -23.53
N SER A 61 -7.99 7.10 -23.36
CA SER A 61 -6.63 7.07 -22.81
C SER A 61 -6.60 6.48 -21.41
N MET A 62 -7.55 6.87 -20.54
CA MET A 62 -7.66 6.34 -19.18
C MET A 62 -7.92 4.83 -19.17
N ARG A 63 -8.78 4.35 -20.06
CA ARG A 63 -9.07 2.92 -20.21
C ARG A 63 -7.86 2.14 -20.73
N ILE A 64 -7.12 2.68 -21.71
CA ILE A 64 -5.89 2.07 -22.21
C ILE A 64 -4.85 1.93 -21.10
N LEU A 65 -4.65 2.98 -20.30
CA LEU A 65 -3.73 2.96 -19.15
C LEU A 65 -4.16 1.92 -18.10
N ALA A 66 -5.45 1.83 -17.78
CA ALA A 66 -5.98 0.81 -16.88
C ALA A 66 -5.73 -0.61 -17.40
N VAL A 67 -5.93 -0.85 -18.70
CA VAL A 67 -5.65 -2.14 -19.34
C VAL A 67 -4.16 -2.47 -19.27
N LEU A 68 -3.27 -1.51 -19.53
CA LEU A 68 -1.82 -1.71 -19.39
C LEU A 68 -1.44 -2.08 -17.95
N GLY A 69 -2.02 -1.38 -16.96
CA GLY A 69 -1.84 -1.71 -15.54
C GLY A 69 -2.29 -3.13 -15.20
N ILE A 70 -3.48 -3.54 -15.66
CA ILE A 70 -4.00 -4.91 -15.48
C ILE A 70 -3.06 -5.94 -16.10
N VAL A 71 -2.61 -5.70 -17.34
CA VAL A 71 -1.68 -6.60 -18.05
C VAL A 71 -0.37 -6.75 -17.27
N ILE A 72 0.23 -5.65 -16.80
CA ILE A 72 1.46 -5.68 -16.00
C ILE A 72 1.27 -6.49 -14.72
N VAL A 73 0.20 -6.21 -13.95
CA VAL A 73 -0.09 -6.94 -12.71
C VAL A 73 -0.30 -8.44 -12.97
N VAL A 74 -1.08 -8.78 -14.00
CA VAL A 74 -1.37 -10.16 -14.39
C VAL A 74 -0.11 -10.91 -14.80
N LEU A 75 0.80 -10.29 -15.55
CA LEU A 75 2.06 -10.93 -15.96
C LEU A 75 2.96 -11.24 -14.75
N ILE A 76 2.82 -10.48 -13.67
CA ILE A 76 3.68 -10.54 -12.50
C ILE A 76 3.15 -11.50 -11.44
N ILE A 77 1.83 -11.67 -11.34
CA ILE A 77 1.21 -12.63 -10.41
C ILE A 77 1.80 -14.05 -10.55
N PRO A 78 1.93 -14.66 -11.74
CA PRO A 78 2.52 -15.99 -11.90
C PRO A 78 3.96 -16.09 -11.40
N VAL A 79 4.74 -15.01 -11.55
CA VAL A 79 6.13 -14.96 -11.08
C VAL A 79 6.16 -15.01 -9.55
N ILE A 80 5.37 -14.16 -8.89
CA ILE A 80 5.25 -14.12 -7.43
C ILE A 80 4.69 -15.45 -6.86
N LEU A 81 3.68 -16.03 -7.53
CA LEU A 81 3.04 -17.27 -7.08
C LEU A 81 4.02 -18.46 -7.11
N LYS A 82 4.92 -18.51 -8.09
CA LYS A 82 5.93 -19.58 -8.23
C LYS A 82 7.02 -19.54 -7.15
N TRP A 83 7.22 -18.43 -6.46
CA TRP A 83 8.25 -18.35 -5.41
C TRP A 83 7.90 -19.25 -4.23
N LYS A 84 8.90 -19.95 -3.70
CA LYS A 84 8.71 -20.74 -2.48
C LYS A 84 8.55 -19.79 -1.30
N LYS A 85 7.56 -20.07 -0.44
CA LYS A 85 7.45 -19.36 0.84
C LYS A 85 8.64 -19.76 1.71
N ILE A 86 9.28 -18.79 2.34
CA ILE A 86 10.34 -19.06 3.31
C ILE A 86 9.70 -19.58 4.60
N PRO A 87 10.23 -20.62 5.26
CA PRO A 87 9.77 -21.04 6.57
C PRO A 87 9.74 -19.87 7.54
N VAL A 88 8.68 -19.76 8.35
CA VAL A 88 8.67 -18.76 9.44
C VAL A 88 9.63 -19.27 10.50
N ALA A 89 10.64 -18.47 10.87
CA ALA A 89 11.48 -18.75 12.03
C ALA A 89 10.57 -18.77 13.27
N LYS A 90 10.38 -19.98 13.82
CA LYS A 90 9.47 -20.19 14.95
C LYS A 90 10.14 -19.72 16.22
N ARG A 91 9.47 -18.83 16.95
CA ARG A 91 9.89 -18.38 18.27
C ARG A 91 8.69 -18.26 19.20
N GLU A 92 8.97 -18.34 20.49
CA GLU A 92 8.00 -17.94 21.49
C GLU A 92 7.81 -16.41 21.46
N VAL A 93 6.55 -15.99 21.44
CA VAL A 93 6.16 -14.58 21.48
C VAL A 93 5.60 -14.28 22.86
N LYS A 94 6.25 -13.37 23.59
CA LYS A 94 5.79 -12.97 24.91
C LYS A 94 4.60 -12.02 24.79
N ASN A 95 3.64 -12.12 25.72
CA ASN A 95 2.44 -11.26 25.73
C ASN A 95 2.80 -9.76 25.77
N VAL A 96 3.91 -9.39 26.42
CA VAL A 96 4.40 -7.99 26.47
C VAL A 96 4.69 -7.42 25.08
N GLU A 97 5.11 -8.25 24.13
CA GLU A 97 5.40 -7.81 22.75
C GLU A 97 4.10 -7.48 22.00
N ILE A 98 3.07 -8.31 22.19
CA ILE A 98 1.73 -8.09 21.62
C ILE A 98 1.09 -6.85 22.23
N ILE A 99 1.20 -6.69 23.55
CA ILE A 99 0.69 -5.51 24.27
C ILE A 99 1.40 -4.26 23.75
N PHE A 100 2.72 -4.29 23.64
CA PHE A 100 3.49 -3.16 23.13
C PHE A 100 3.09 -2.82 21.69
N PHE A 101 3.03 -3.80 20.79
CA PHE A 101 2.61 -3.59 19.40
C PHE A 101 1.18 -3.01 19.33
N SER A 102 0.25 -3.57 20.11
CA SER A 102 -1.15 -3.14 20.11
C SER A 102 -1.29 -1.73 20.68
N ALA A 103 -0.61 -1.41 21.78
CA ALA A 103 -0.60 -0.08 22.38
C ALA A 103 -0.02 0.96 21.40
N SER A 104 1.11 0.66 20.76
CA SER A 104 1.69 1.53 19.73
C SER A 104 0.73 1.74 18.55
N THR A 105 0.03 0.70 18.10
CA THR A 105 -0.97 0.80 17.04
C THR A 105 -2.13 1.71 17.44
N ILE A 106 -2.68 1.53 18.64
CA ILE A 106 -3.81 2.34 19.15
C ILE A 106 -3.38 3.80 19.33
N ILE A 107 -2.20 4.06 19.88
CA ILE A 107 -1.67 5.42 20.04
C ILE A 107 -1.49 6.07 18.68
N PHE A 108 -0.88 5.36 17.73
CA PHE A 108 -0.65 5.88 16.39
C PHE A 108 -1.96 6.16 15.65
N PHE A 109 -2.92 5.24 15.72
CA PHE A 109 -4.29 5.42 15.23
C PHE A 109 -4.92 6.66 15.84
N THR A 110 -4.90 6.79 17.17
CA THR A 110 -5.49 7.94 17.88
C THR A 110 -4.90 9.27 17.41
N ILE A 111 -3.58 9.37 17.31
CA ILE A 111 -2.91 10.61 16.92
C ILE A 111 -3.13 10.92 15.43
N ASN A 112 -3.00 9.94 14.52
CA ASN A 112 -3.14 10.22 13.09
C ASN A 112 -4.59 10.31 12.62
N PHE A 113 -5.49 9.51 13.19
CA PHE A 113 -6.90 9.48 12.81
C PHE A 113 -7.71 10.55 13.54
N LEU A 114 -7.71 10.56 14.88
CA LEU A 114 -8.58 11.47 15.64
C LEU A 114 -8.05 12.89 15.72
N ILE A 115 -6.72 13.06 15.81
CA ILE A 115 -6.10 14.39 15.89
C ILE A 115 -5.72 14.88 14.49
N GLY A 116 -5.21 14.05 13.60
CA GLY A 116 -4.89 14.47 12.23
C GLY A 116 -6.11 14.95 11.43
N TYR A 117 -7.26 14.30 11.54
CA TYR A 117 -8.45 14.61 10.74
C TYR A 117 -9.18 15.88 11.19
N ASN A 118 -9.28 16.11 12.50
CA ASN A 118 -9.92 17.31 13.05
C ASN A 118 -9.16 18.61 12.73
N TRP A 119 -7.92 18.49 12.27
CA TRP A 119 -7.01 19.60 11.99
C TRP A 119 -6.63 19.68 10.51
N TRP A 120 -7.34 18.92 9.66
CA TRP A 120 -7.21 19.08 8.22
C TRP A 120 -7.68 20.49 7.84
N ASP A 121 -6.72 21.32 7.45
CA ASP A 121 -6.93 22.70 7.04
C ASP A 121 -6.49 22.80 5.58
N ALA A 122 -7.47 22.85 4.68
CA ALA A 122 -7.25 22.89 3.23
C ALA A 122 -6.43 24.11 2.80
N ASP A 123 -6.43 25.19 3.59
CA ASP A 123 -5.72 26.43 3.30
C ASP A 123 -4.29 26.45 3.88
N ALA A 124 -3.96 25.48 4.74
CA ALA A 124 -2.63 25.34 5.32
C ALA A 124 -1.66 24.57 4.42
N PHE A 125 -0.35 24.74 4.69
CA PHE A 125 0.70 24.01 3.99
C PHE A 125 0.45 22.49 4.03
N LEU A 126 0.17 21.91 2.86
CA LEU A 126 -0.10 20.47 2.66
C LEU A 126 -1.36 19.93 3.36
N GLY A 127 -2.31 20.80 3.71
CA GLY A 127 -3.57 20.36 4.33
C GLY A 127 -3.47 20.02 5.82
N MET A 128 -2.27 20.06 6.42
CA MET A 128 -2.01 19.50 7.76
C MET A 128 -1.82 20.54 8.88
N GLY A 129 -1.96 21.83 8.56
CA GLY A 129 -1.96 22.89 9.56
C GLY A 129 -0.70 22.90 10.46
N PRO A 130 -0.80 23.42 11.69
CA PRO A 130 0.32 23.49 12.64
C PRO A 130 0.77 22.12 13.20
N LEU A 131 0.01 21.05 12.96
CA LEU A 131 0.30 19.71 13.47
C LEU A 131 1.12 18.84 12.51
N PHE A 132 1.42 19.33 11.31
CA PHE A 132 2.23 18.64 10.31
C PHE A 132 3.49 17.99 10.92
N PHE A 133 4.34 18.78 11.61
CA PHE A 133 5.58 18.26 12.20
C PHE A 133 5.35 17.19 13.26
N HIS A 134 4.29 17.30 14.06
CA HIS A 134 3.95 16.30 15.06
C HIS A 134 3.52 14.98 14.41
N SER A 135 2.76 15.04 13.31
CA SER A 135 2.40 13.87 12.52
C SER A 135 3.63 13.20 11.89
N ILE A 136 4.55 13.99 11.30
CA ILE A 136 5.80 13.45 10.74
C ILE A 136 6.65 12.80 11.83
N ILE A 137 6.81 13.43 13.00
CA ILE A 137 7.56 12.85 14.12
C ILE A 137 6.91 11.54 14.57
N ASN A 138 5.57 11.48 14.67
CA ASN A 138 4.88 10.25 15.03
C ASN A 138 5.08 9.13 13.99
N LEU A 139 5.04 9.46 12.70
CA LEU A 139 5.37 8.51 11.63
C LEU A 139 6.81 8.01 11.73
N VAL A 140 7.76 8.91 11.97
CA VAL A 140 9.17 8.56 12.16
C VAL A 140 9.33 7.62 13.36
N ILE A 141 8.71 7.94 14.50
CA ILE A 141 8.71 7.07 15.69
C ILE A 141 8.14 5.69 15.34
N LEU A 142 6.97 5.63 14.70
CA LEU A 142 6.34 4.37 14.28
C LEU A 142 7.30 3.53 13.42
N GLY A 143 7.96 4.15 12.43
CA GLY A 143 8.91 3.46 11.55
C GLY A 143 10.15 2.92 12.26
N PHE A 144 10.58 3.57 13.33
CA PHE A 144 11.70 3.13 14.19
C PHE A 144 11.29 2.18 15.32
N LEU A 145 10.00 2.01 15.63
CA LEU A 145 9.55 1.10 16.69
C LEU A 145 10.05 -0.35 16.54
N PRO A 146 10.16 -0.93 15.33
CA PRO A 146 10.81 -2.25 15.17
C PRO A 146 12.24 -2.30 15.72
N GLU A 147 13.04 -1.26 15.50
CA GLU A 147 14.42 -1.18 16.01
C GLU A 147 14.47 -0.95 17.52
N ILE A 148 13.53 -0.15 18.04
CA ILE A 148 13.35 0.05 19.48
C ILE A 148 12.98 -1.28 20.14
N ALA A 149 12.00 -2.00 19.59
CA ALA A 149 11.57 -3.30 20.08
C ALA A 149 12.69 -4.33 20.02
N LYS A 150 13.49 -4.35 18.94
CA LYS A 150 14.67 -5.21 18.81
C LYS A 150 15.63 -5.02 19.98
N LYS A 151 15.91 -3.77 20.37
CA LYS A 151 16.78 -3.43 21.50
C LYS A 151 16.14 -3.77 22.85
N LEU A 152 14.89 -3.37 23.07
CA LEU A 152 14.18 -3.56 24.35
C LEU A 152 13.99 -5.04 24.69
N PHE A 153 13.61 -5.85 23.71
CA PHE A 153 13.29 -7.26 23.92
C PHE A 153 14.43 -8.21 23.52
N LYS A 154 15.58 -7.67 23.08
CA LYS A 154 16.76 -8.43 22.63
C LYS A 154 16.44 -9.46 21.55
N PHE A 155 15.70 -9.05 20.52
CA PHE A 155 15.31 -9.93 19.43
C PHE A 155 16.47 -10.23 18.47
N ASN A 156 16.50 -11.46 17.96
CA ASN A 156 17.37 -11.84 16.83
C ASN A 156 16.81 -11.28 15.51
N GLN A 157 17.66 -11.20 14.48
CA GLN A 157 17.25 -10.73 13.14
C GLN A 157 16.06 -11.53 12.57
N GLU A 158 15.98 -12.82 12.85
CA GLU A 158 14.90 -13.71 12.40
C GLU A 158 13.49 -13.34 12.92
N ALA A 159 13.41 -12.44 13.91
CA ALA A 159 12.14 -11.90 14.39
C ALA A 159 11.53 -10.85 13.45
N PHE A 160 12.26 -10.45 12.39
CA PHE A 160 11.89 -9.40 11.46
C PHE A 160 11.94 -9.88 10.00
N ALA A 161 11.10 -9.29 9.17
CA ALA A 161 11.14 -9.49 7.72
C ALA A 161 12.04 -8.43 7.07
N ASP A 162 13.36 -8.61 7.16
CA ASP A 162 14.38 -7.71 6.64
C ASP A 162 15.41 -8.38 5.67
N SER A 163 15.11 -9.57 5.15
CA SER A 163 16.00 -10.29 4.24
C SER A 163 16.21 -9.53 2.92
N THR A 164 17.44 -9.53 2.41
CA THR A 164 17.80 -8.93 1.12
C THR A 164 18.02 -9.93 -0.02
N GLU A 165 18.01 -11.24 0.28
CA GLU A 165 18.36 -12.29 -0.69
C GLU A 165 17.37 -12.35 -1.85
N ASN A 166 16.07 -12.41 -1.53
CA ASN A 166 15.03 -12.49 -2.55
C ASN A 166 14.71 -11.12 -3.17
N ILE A 167 15.04 -10.01 -2.49
CA ILE A 167 14.74 -8.65 -2.95
C ILE A 167 15.36 -8.37 -4.32
N ARG A 168 16.61 -8.79 -4.56
CA ARG A 168 17.35 -8.46 -5.80
C ARG A 168 16.64 -8.95 -7.07
N HIS A 169 15.91 -10.05 -6.98
CA HIS A 169 15.15 -10.62 -8.10
C HIS A 169 13.78 -9.95 -8.31
N ILE A 170 13.35 -9.16 -7.34
CA ILE A 170 11.99 -8.64 -7.21
C ILE A 170 11.96 -7.14 -7.43
N VAL A 171 13.01 -6.43 -7.03
CA VAL A 171 13.16 -4.98 -7.25
C VAL A 171 12.94 -4.61 -8.70
N PRO A 172 13.55 -5.24 -9.73
CA PRO A 172 13.29 -4.85 -11.12
C PRO A 172 11.82 -4.99 -11.50
N ILE A 173 11.16 -6.06 -11.05
CA ILE A 173 9.75 -6.33 -11.33
C ILE A 173 8.86 -5.30 -10.61
N MET A 174 9.10 -5.07 -9.32
CA MET A 174 8.36 -4.09 -8.52
C MET A 174 8.61 -2.65 -9.00
N THR A 175 9.84 -2.32 -9.41
CA THR A 175 10.17 -1.05 -10.05
C THR A 175 9.45 -0.90 -11.37
N VAL A 176 9.31 -1.94 -12.19
CA VAL A 176 8.51 -1.87 -13.43
C VAL A 176 7.02 -1.70 -13.13
N VAL A 177 6.48 -2.35 -12.09
CA VAL A 177 5.08 -2.12 -11.64
C VAL A 177 4.91 -0.71 -11.13
N ALA A 178 5.78 -0.26 -10.23
CA ALA A 178 5.74 1.05 -9.61
C ALA A 178 6.00 2.15 -10.62
N PHE A 179 6.88 1.93 -11.61
CA PHE A 179 7.08 2.84 -12.73
C PHE A 179 5.88 2.84 -13.66
N GLY A 180 5.30 1.68 -14.00
CA GLY A 180 4.09 1.61 -14.82
C GLY A 180 2.90 2.30 -14.16
N TYR A 181 2.62 1.97 -12.90
CA TYR A 181 1.58 2.59 -12.08
C TYR A 181 1.89 4.06 -11.79
N GLY A 182 3.14 4.38 -11.46
CA GLY A 182 3.62 5.74 -11.20
C GLY A 182 3.58 6.62 -12.43
N LEU A 183 3.84 6.10 -13.63
CA LEU A 183 3.70 6.79 -14.90
C LEU A 183 2.21 7.03 -15.20
N ILE A 184 1.35 6.02 -15.01
CA ILE A 184 -0.11 6.15 -15.12
C ILE A 184 -0.66 7.18 -14.12
N SER A 185 -0.14 7.18 -12.89
CA SER A 185 -0.50 8.09 -11.80
C SER A 185 0.05 9.50 -12.00
N LEU A 186 1.28 9.64 -12.52
CA LEU A 186 1.84 10.91 -12.97
C LEU A 186 1.00 11.48 -14.09
N PHE A 187 0.61 10.67 -15.08
CA PHE A 187 -0.35 11.03 -16.12
C PHE A 187 -1.69 11.48 -15.50
N TRP A 188 -2.26 10.69 -14.59
CA TRP A 188 -3.48 11.00 -13.82
C TRP A 188 -3.42 12.33 -13.05
N HIS A 189 -2.27 12.62 -12.42
CA HIS A 189 -2.06 13.78 -11.56
C HIS A 189 -1.25 14.90 -12.25
N CYS A 190 -1.09 14.87 -13.58
CA CYS A 190 -0.37 15.88 -14.36
C CYS A 190 -0.87 17.31 -14.11
N CYS A 191 -2.12 17.47 -13.69
CA CYS A 191 -2.71 18.76 -13.36
C CYS A 191 -2.30 19.31 -11.98
N SER A 192 -1.64 18.52 -11.13
CA SER A 192 -1.32 18.88 -9.73
C SER A 192 0.18 18.88 -9.41
N PHE A 193 1.04 18.31 -10.26
CA PHE A 193 2.48 18.16 -9.98
C PHE A 193 3.37 19.36 -10.35
N PHE A 194 2.82 20.41 -10.97
CA PHE A 194 3.60 21.57 -11.39
C PHE A 194 4.00 22.52 -10.23
N GLU A 195 3.49 22.30 -9.02
CA GLU A 195 3.90 23.04 -7.83
C GLU A 195 4.87 22.22 -6.98
N GLY A 196 6.06 22.76 -6.70
CA GLY A 196 7.09 22.08 -5.88
C GLY A 196 6.61 21.63 -4.49
N LYS A 197 5.54 22.24 -3.96
CA LYS A 197 4.86 21.81 -2.73
C LYS A 197 4.23 20.42 -2.87
N MET A 198 3.59 20.14 -4.01
CA MET A 198 2.97 18.84 -4.30
C MET A 198 4.02 17.77 -4.52
N PHE A 199 5.16 18.10 -5.15
CA PHE A 199 6.30 17.19 -5.27
C PHE A 199 6.87 16.79 -3.90
N PHE A 200 7.13 17.76 -3.00
CA PHE A 200 7.64 17.49 -1.66
C PHE A 200 6.68 16.60 -0.84
N PHE A 201 5.38 16.87 -0.91
CA PHE A 201 4.36 16.06 -0.23
C PHE A 201 4.27 14.63 -0.76
N PHE A 202 4.15 14.46 -2.07
CA PHE A 202 3.93 13.14 -2.66
C PHE A 202 5.17 12.24 -2.64
N PHE A 203 6.38 12.79 -2.71
CA PHE A 203 7.58 11.95 -2.79
C PHE A 203 8.31 11.79 -1.46
N ILE A 204 8.30 12.80 -0.58
CA ILE A 204 9.06 12.73 0.68
C ILE A 204 8.12 12.33 1.82
N ILE A 205 7.00 13.03 1.97
CA ILE A 205 6.09 12.79 3.10
C ILE A 205 5.36 11.46 2.94
N LYS A 206 4.80 11.17 1.76
CA LYS A 206 4.22 9.84 1.52
C LYS A 206 5.26 8.73 1.63
N LEU A 207 6.51 8.93 1.19
CA LEU A 207 7.54 7.90 1.34
C LEU A 207 7.84 7.62 2.81
N ILE A 208 7.98 8.65 3.65
CA ILE A 208 8.17 8.48 5.10
C ILE A 208 6.97 7.74 5.70
N GLN A 209 5.75 8.12 5.31
CA GLN A 209 4.53 7.47 5.77
C GLN A 209 4.47 6.00 5.36
N LEU A 210 4.69 5.69 4.09
CA LEU A 210 4.71 4.34 3.54
C LEU A 210 5.79 3.49 4.19
N TRP A 211 7.00 4.04 4.36
CA TRP A 211 8.10 3.38 5.05
C TRP A 211 7.72 3.06 6.50
N ALA A 212 7.18 4.03 7.24
CA ALA A 212 6.82 3.84 8.63
C ALA A 212 5.78 2.74 8.81
N MET A 213 4.72 2.79 8.00
CA MET A 213 3.65 1.80 8.00
C MET A 213 4.18 0.42 7.61
N CYS A 214 5.00 0.32 6.56
CA CYS A 214 5.52 -0.97 6.13
C CYS A 214 6.53 -1.58 7.12
N SER A 215 7.39 -0.74 7.70
CA SER A 215 8.34 -1.14 8.74
C SER A 215 7.59 -1.66 9.98
N PHE A 216 6.55 -0.94 10.43
CA PHE A 216 5.83 -1.35 11.63
C PHE A 216 4.97 -2.61 11.39
N PHE A 217 4.11 -2.59 10.37
CA PHE A 217 3.13 -3.67 10.15
C PHE A 217 3.71 -4.91 9.48
N PHE A 218 4.59 -4.77 8.50
CA PHE A 218 5.07 -5.91 7.71
C PHE A 218 6.47 -6.39 8.12
N LYS A 219 7.40 -5.49 8.47
CA LYS A 219 8.72 -5.92 8.96
C LYS A 219 8.63 -6.53 10.36
N TRP A 220 7.79 -6.00 11.24
CA TRP A 220 7.68 -6.49 12.62
C TRP A 220 6.34 -7.13 12.98
N GLY A 221 5.22 -6.44 12.74
CA GLY A 221 3.90 -6.91 13.12
C GLY A 221 3.56 -8.27 12.52
N LEU A 222 3.78 -8.45 11.22
CA LEU A 222 3.46 -9.70 10.53
C LEU A 222 4.23 -10.91 11.11
N PRO A 223 5.57 -10.89 11.23
CA PRO A 223 6.32 -11.95 11.94
C PRO A 223 5.82 -12.22 13.37
N LEU A 224 5.42 -11.19 14.11
CA LEU A 224 4.88 -11.32 15.46
C LEU A 224 3.61 -12.17 15.48
N PHE A 225 2.62 -11.85 14.63
CA PHE A 225 1.34 -12.58 14.60
C PHE A 225 1.44 -13.94 13.92
N LEU A 226 2.37 -14.16 12.99
CA LEU A 226 2.63 -15.47 12.38
C LEU A 226 3.23 -16.50 13.37
N ASN A 227 3.90 -16.01 14.41
CA ASN A 227 4.41 -16.86 15.48
C ASN A 227 3.36 -17.17 16.54
N ARG A 228 2.27 -16.39 16.60
CA ARG A 228 1.18 -16.57 17.58
C ARG A 228 -0.08 -17.22 17.02
N THR A 229 -0.31 -17.10 15.72
CA THR A 229 -1.54 -17.52 15.04
C THR A 229 -1.24 -18.26 13.73
N ASN A 230 -2.29 -18.71 13.01
CA ASN A 230 -2.12 -19.23 11.67
C ASN A 230 -1.89 -18.10 10.64
N GLU A 231 -1.41 -18.46 9.44
CA GLU A 231 -1.02 -17.49 8.41
C GLU A 231 -2.16 -16.54 8.01
N TRP A 232 -3.36 -17.06 7.79
CA TRP A 232 -4.51 -16.26 7.36
C TRP A 232 -5.01 -15.32 8.44
N THR A 233 -5.04 -15.77 9.69
CA THR A 233 -5.40 -14.92 10.83
C THR A 233 -4.39 -13.77 10.99
N ALA A 234 -3.09 -14.05 10.87
CA ALA A 234 -2.07 -13.01 10.91
C ALA A 234 -2.25 -11.99 9.76
N TYR A 235 -2.55 -12.46 8.54
CA TYR A 235 -2.80 -11.58 7.40
C TYR A 235 -4.01 -10.68 7.64
N ILE A 236 -5.13 -11.23 8.11
CA ILE A 236 -6.35 -10.45 8.36
C ILE A 236 -6.08 -9.39 9.43
N ILE A 237 -5.47 -9.76 10.56
CA ILE A 237 -5.17 -8.82 11.65
C ILE A 237 -4.29 -7.67 11.13
N ILE A 238 -3.16 -8.00 10.50
CA ILE A 238 -2.22 -6.97 10.02
C ILE A 238 -2.83 -6.11 8.94
N SER A 239 -3.60 -6.69 8.02
CA SER A 239 -4.22 -5.94 6.93
C SER A 239 -5.30 -4.99 7.41
N VAL A 240 -6.12 -5.43 8.38
CA VAL A 240 -7.12 -4.56 9.03
C VAL A 240 -6.43 -3.45 9.79
N LEU A 241 -5.44 -3.75 10.64
CA LEU A 241 -4.73 -2.71 11.39
C LEU A 241 -4.00 -1.73 10.48
N PHE A 242 -3.35 -2.21 9.42
CA PHE A 242 -2.70 -1.37 8.41
C PHE A 242 -3.72 -0.49 7.69
N GLY A 243 -4.79 -1.08 7.17
CA GLY A 243 -5.85 -0.38 6.47
C GLY A 243 -6.56 0.64 7.34
N PHE A 244 -6.68 0.38 8.64
CA PHE A 244 -7.23 1.28 9.65
C PHE A 244 -6.20 2.16 10.39
N CYS A 245 -4.90 2.10 10.07
CA CYS A 245 -3.93 3.05 10.60
C CYS A 245 -3.37 3.96 9.51
N TYR A 246 -3.51 3.59 8.25
CA TYR A 246 -3.05 4.42 7.14
C TYR A 246 -3.81 5.75 7.13
N PRO A 247 -3.17 6.92 7.00
CA PRO A 247 -3.90 8.18 6.84
C PRO A 247 -4.80 8.14 5.60
N TRP A 248 -6.13 8.05 5.75
CA TRP A 248 -7.10 8.07 4.64
C TRP A 248 -8.12 9.19 4.75
N HIS A 249 -8.70 9.52 3.60
CA HIS A 249 -9.76 10.54 3.48
C HIS A 249 -11.18 9.94 3.55
N THR A 250 -11.35 8.62 3.30
CA THR A 250 -12.67 7.94 3.33
C THR A 250 -12.60 6.48 3.81
N ILE A 251 -13.72 5.92 4.29
CA ILE A 251 -13.84 4.49 4.64
C ILE A 251 -13.54 3.58 3.43
N GLY A 252 -13.87 4.01 2.20
CA GLY A 252 -13.54 3.28 0.98
C GLY A 252 -12.03 3.12 0.77
N PHE A 253 -11.24 4.14 1.10
CA PHE A 253 -9.78 4.03 1.12
C PHE A 253 -9.30 3.04 2.18
N ALA A 254 -9.85 3.07 3.39
CA ALA A 254 -9.49 2.11 4.45
C ALA A 254 -9.67 0.66 3.96
N ILE A 255 -10.85 0.34 3.40
CA ILE A 255 -11.15 -1.01 2.86
C ILE A 255 -10.18 -1.39 1.73
N THR A 256 -9.86 -0.44 0.85
CA THR A 256 -8.88 -0.65 -0.22
C THR A 256 -7.50 -1.01 0.35
N PHE A 257 -7.03 -0.28 1.37
CA PHE A 257 -5.77 -0.59 2.05
C PHE A 257 -5.82 -1.90 2.84
N VAL A 258 -6.99 -2.33 3.34
CA VAL A 258 -7.13 -3.69 3.90
C VAL A 258 -6.89 -4.75 2.81
N MET A 259 -7.47 -4.58 1.61
CA MET A 259 -7.23 -5.53 0.51
C MET A 259 -5.76 -5.53 0.07
N PHE A 260 -5.15 -4.35 -0.07
CA PHE A 260 -3.71 -4.24 -0.35
C PHE A 260 -2.88 -4.85 0.78
N GLY A 261 -3.25 -4.67 2.03
CA GLY A 261 -2.57 -5.26 3.18
C GLY A 261 -2.42 -6.77 3.08
N ILE A 262 -3.44 -7.47 2.54
CA ILE A 262 -3.39 -8.93 2.36
C ILE A 262 -2.34 -9.29 1.30
N LEU A 263 -2.32 -8.55 0.18
CA LEU A 263 -1.31 -8.71 -0.87
C LEU A 263 0.10 -8.44 -0.33
N LEU A 264 0.27 -7.38 0.46
CA LEU A 264 1.55 -7.01 1.06
C LEU A 264 2.02 -8.08 2.06
N CYS A 265 1.12 -8.62 2.89
CA CYS A 265 1.46 -9.73 3.76
C CYS A 265 1.95 -10.95 2.99
N TYR A 266 1.27 -11.29 1.88
CA TYR A 266 1.67 -12.39 1.01
C TYR A 266 3.05 -12.16 0.38
N LEU A 267 3.30 -10.95 -0.13
CA LEU A 267 4.60 -10.56 -0.67
C LEU A 267 5.70 -10.66 0.38
N THR A 268 5.49 -10.09 1.57
CA THR A 268 6.44 -10.16 2.68
C THR A 268 6.71 -11.61 3.10
N ARG A 269 5.74 -12.51 3.04
CA ARG A 269 5.96 -13.95 3.31
C ARG A 269 6.78 -14.66 2.24
N LYS A 270 6.67 -14.23 0.99
CA LYS A 270 7.45 -14.79 -0.12
C LYS A 270 8.89 -14.29 -0.12
N THR A 271 9.11 -13.05 0.30
CA THR A 271 10.43 -12.39 0.24
C THR A 271 11.17 -12.37 1.56
N ASN A 272 10.45 -12.59 2.67
CA ASN A 272 10.87 -12.26 4.03
C ASN A 272 11.36 -10.81 4.14
N SER A 273 10.69 -9.89 3.45
CA SER A 273 11.02 -8.47 3.42
C SER A 273 9.79 -7.58 3.30
N PHE A 274 9.80 -6.44 4.01
CA PHE A 274 8.80 -5.38 3.84
C PHE A 274 9.07 -4.47 2.63
N LEU A 275 10.30 -4.44 2.11
CA LEU A 275 10.72 -3.52 1.04
C LEU A 275 9.96 -3.68 -0.28
N PRO A 276 9.62 -4.91 -0.75
CA PRO A 276 8.78 -5.07 -1.94
C PRO A 276 7.42 -4.37 -1.80
N GLY A 277 6.86 -4.36 -0.59
CA GLY A 277 5.62 -3.64 -0.31
C GLY A 277 5.80 -2.12 -0.34
N LEU A 278 6.91 -1.62 0.21
CA LEU A 278 7.27 -0.21 0.16
C LEU A 278 7.51 0.30 -1.28
N ILE A 279 8.09 -0.52 -2.16
CA ILE A 279 8.33 -0.14 -3.56
C ILE A 279 7.01 -0.13 -4.36
N LEU A 280 6.08 -1.03 -4.02
CA LEU A 280 4.80 -1.18 -4.72
C LEU A 280 3.82 -0.05 -4.41
N LEU A 281 3.82 0.44 -3.17
CA LEU A 281 2.98 1.55 -2.71
C LEU A 281 3.57 2.92 -3.07
#